data_AF-A0A244EU89-F1
#
_entry.id   AF-A0A244EU89-F1
#
_cell.length_a   1.000
_cell.length_b   1.000
_cell.length_c   1.000
_cell.angle_alpha   90.00
_cell.angle_beta   90.00
_cell.angle_gamma   90.00
#
_symmetry.space_group_name_H-M   'P 1'
#
loop_
_entity.id
_entity.type
_entity.pdbx_description
1 polymer ?
#
loop_
_entity_poly.entity_id
_entity_poly.type
_entity_poly.pdbx_seq_one_letter_code
_entity_poly.pdbx_strand_id
1 'polypeptide(L)'
;MTAARRSGQPVNRGRAPVQHARLKLLVLVLLCALPVYGSVSLWISRGVMISAIALVVMSLLAFVLYRRDKRQAGSGGQRTPENVLHTLELLGGWPGALLAQQVFRHKTRKVSFQVVFWLIVLVHQAFWIDWLFLGKRLLQAVPFLQVASL
;
A
#
# COMPACT_ATOMS: atom_id res chain seq x y z
N MET A 1 34.02 -35.07 -39.26
CA MET A 1 33.78 -33.61 -39.19
C MET A 1 32.71 -33.35 -38.15
N THR A 2 33.13 -33.09 -36.92
CA THR A 2 32.28 -33.01 -35.73
C THR A 2 31.96 -31.54 -35.46
N ALA A 3 30.77 -31.08 -35.83
CA ALA A 3 30.33 -29.73 -35.55
C ALA A 3 29.90 -29.63 -34.07
N ALA A 4 30.78 -29.06 -33.25
CA ALA A 4 30.52 -28.79 -31.84
C ALA A 4 29.34 -27.81 -31.69
N ARG A 5 28.21 -28.33 -31.20
CA ARG A 5 27.02 -27.57 -30.83
C ARG A 5 27.37 -26.67 -29.64
N ARG A 6 27.61 -25.38 -29.89
CA ARG A 6 27.86 -24.38 -28.84
C ARG A 6 26.64 -24.32 -27.91
N SER A 7 26.83 -24.84 -26.71
CA SER A 7 25.88 -24.74 -25.60
C SER A 7 25.55 -23.28 -25.32
N GLY A 8 24.25 -22.99 -25.22
CA GLY A 8 23.73 -21.65 -25.01
C GLY A 8 24.32 -21.02 -23.75
N GLN A 9 24.85 -19.81 -23.89
CA GLN A 9 25.17 -18.96 -22.77
C GLN A 9 23.92 -18.77 -21.90
N PRO A 10 24.00 -18.88 -20.56
CA PRO A 10 22.91 -18.46 -19.71
C PRO A 10 22.74 -16.95 -19.89
N VAL A 11 21.62 -16.55 -20.50
CA VAL A 11 21.24 -15.13 -20.60
C VAL A 11 21.04 -14.64 -19.17
N ASN A 12 22.09 -14.05 -18.59
CA ASN A 12 22.04 -13.38 -17.31
C ASN A 12 21.19 -12.12 -17.50
N ARG A 13 19.86 -12.29 -17.41
CA ARG A 13 18.89 -11.19 -17.35
C ARG A 13 19.05 -10.53 -15.98
N GLY A 14 20.14 -9.78 -15.82
CA GLY A 14 20.31 -8.85 -14.72
C GLY A 14 19.03 -8.02 -14.65
N ARG A 15 18.29 -8.14 -13.53
CA ARG A 15 17.07 -7.37 -13.31
C ARG A 15 17.42 -5.90 -13.52
N ALA A 16 16.91 -5.30 -14.59
CA ALA A 16 17.17 -3.90 -14.90
C ALA A 16 16.92 -3.04 -13.64
N PRO A 17 17.86 -2.14 -13.28
CA PRO A 17 17.73 -1.31 -12.10
C PRO A 17 16.39 -0.58 -12.08
N VAL A 18 15.82 -0.42 -10.89
CA VAL A 18 14.52 0.24 -10.71
C VAL A 18 14.69 1.73 -11.02
N GLN A 19 14.42 2.13 -12.25
CA GLN A 19 14.35 3.55 -12.63
C GLN A 19 13.35 4.27 -11.70
N HIS A 20 13.77 5.41 -11.15
CA HIS A 20 13.01 6.29 -10.24
C HIS A 20 12.66 5.73 -8.84
N ALA A 21 13.44 4.80 -8.28
CA ALA A 21 13.21 4.30 -6.92
C ALA A 21 13.16 5.40 -5.85
N ARG A 22 14.05 6.40 -5.93
CA ARG A 22 14.08 7.54 -4.99
C ARG A 22 12.80 8.36 -5.04
N LEU A 23 12.31 8.71 -6.23
CA LEU A 23 11.07 9.46 -6.39
C LEU A 23 9.88 8.70 -5.81
N LYS A 24 9.80 7.40 -6.08
CA LYS A 24 8.73 6.54 -5.57
C LYS A 24 8.75 6.43 -4.04
N LEU A 25 9.95 6.39 -3.45
CA LEU A 25 10.13 6.43 -2.00
C LEU A 25 9.73 7.80 -1.43
N LEU A 26 10.10 8.91 -2.09
CA LEU A 26 9.71 10.25 -1.66
C LEU A 26 8.19 10.42 -1.68
N VAL A 27 7.51 9.93 -2.72
CA VAL A 27 6.04 9.93 -2.78
C VAL A 27 5.44 9.11 -1.64
N LEU A 28 5.99 7.92 -1.34
CA LEU A 28 5.54 7.11 -0.21
C LEU A 28 5.71 7.86 1.12
N VAL A 29 6.89 8.44 1.37
CA VAL A 29 7.16 9.21 2.59
C VAL A 29 6.21 10.41 2.71
N LEU A 30 5.99 11.14 1.61
CA LEU A 30 5.09 12.28 1.58
C LEU A 30 3.65 11.87 1.91
N LEU A 31 3.15 10.80 1.30
CA LEU A 31 1.80 10.31 1.55
C LEU A 31 1.64 9.81 2.99
N CYS A 32 2.67 9.17 3.54
CA CYS A 32 2.67 8.67 4.92
C CYS A 32 2.83 9.76 5.99
N ALA A 33 3.42 10.91 5.66
CA ALA A 33 3.68 11.97 6.63
C ALA A 33 2.39 12.44 7.32
N LEU A 34 1.32 12.62 6.55
CA LEU A 34 0.02 13.07 7.06
C LEU A 34 -0.65 12.08 8.05
N PRO A 35 -0.88 10.81 7.70
CA PRO A 35 -1.47 9.83 8.62
C PRO A 35 -0.58 9.52 9.82
N VAL A 36 0.75 9.56 9.66
CA VAL A 36 1.69 9.40 10.77
C VAL A 36 1.58 10.59 11.73
N TYR A 37 1.63 11.82 11.21
CA TYR A 37 1.48 13.02 12.02
C TYR A 37 0.15 13.01 12.79
N GLY A 38 -0.95 12.70 12.11
CA GLY A 38 -2.27 12.63 12.75
C GLY A 38 -2.38 11.51 13.79
N SER A 39 -1.76 10.35 13.55
CA SER A 39 -1.74 9.26 14.53
C SER A 39 -0.91 9.63 15.77
N VAL A 40 0.24 10.27 15.56
CA VAL A 40 1.11 10.75 16.65
C VAL A 40 0.44 11.87 17.44
N SER A 41 -0.25 12.81 16.78
CA SER A 41 -0.98 13.87 17.48
C SER A 41 -2.11 13.31 18.35
N LEU A 42 -2.82 12.28 17.87
CA LEU A 42 -3.86 11.60 18.66
C LEU A 42 -3.28 10.86 19.87
N TRP A 43 -2.12 10.23 19.70
CA TRP A 43 -1.43 9.56 20.79
C TRP A 43 -1.00 10.56 21.88
N ILE A 44 -0.37 11.68 21.50
CA ILE A 44 0.11 12.69 22.46
C ILE A 44 -1.07 13.41 23.14
N SER A 45 -2.10 13.79 22.39
CA SER A 45 -3.20 14.59 22.93
C SER A 45 -4.27 13.78 23.66
N ARG A 46 -4.50 12.53 23.28
CA ARG A 46 -5.63 11.71 23.78
C ARG A 46 -5.23 10.32 24.26
N GLY A 47 -3.96 9.94 24.16
CA GLY A 47 -3.48 8.58 24.50
C GLY A 47 -3.97 7.49 23.55
N VAL A 48 -4.60 7.84 22.42
CA VAL A 48 -5.21 6.86 21.50
C VAL A 48 -4.14 6.25 20.60
N MET A 49 -3.75 5.01 20.87
CA MET A 49 -2.71 4.29 20.12
C MET A 49 -3.23 3.44 18.95
N ILE A 50 -4.55 3.20 18.90
CA ILE A 50 -5.13 2.21 17.99
C ILE A 50 -4.87 2.52 16.51
N SER A 51 -4.90 3.81 16.12
CA SER A 51 -4.64 4.25 14.75
C SER A 51 -3.18 4.04 14.35
N ALA A 52 -2.23 4.32 15.24
CA ALA A 52 -0.81 4.06 15.00
C ALA A 52 -0.52 2.55 14.86
N ILE A 53 -1.10 1.74 15.74
CA ILE A 53 -0.97 0.29 15.71
C ILE A 53 -1.59 -0.26 14.42
N ALA A 54 -2.81 0.15 14.07
CA ALA A 54 -3.49 -0.26 12.86
C ALA A 54 -2.66 0.08 11.61
N LEU A 55 -2.11 1.29 11.52
CA LEU A 55 -1.26 1.70 10.40
C LEU A 55 -0.07 0.76 10.20
N VAL A 56 0.63 0.41 11.29
CA VAL A 56 1.81 -0.46 11.24
C VAL A 56 1.42 -1.91 10.94
N VAL A 57 0.46 -2.47 11.68
CA VAL A 57 0.05 -3.88 11.56
C VAL A 57 -0.56 -4.15 10.19
N MET A 58 -1.48 -3.29 9.74
CA MET A 58 -2.13 -3.47 8.44
C MET A 58 -1.14 -3.26 7.29
N SER A 59 -0.17 -2.34 7.42
CA SER A 59 0.90 -2.20 6.43
C SER A 59 1.76 -3.46 6.34
N LEU A 60 2.13 -4.05 7.47
CA LEU A 60 2.91 -5.28 7.48
C LEU A 60 2.14 -6.46 6.88
N LEU A 61 0.87 -6.61 7.25
CA LEU A 61 -0.01 -7.65 6.71
C LEU A 61 -0.18 -7.51 5.20
N ALA A 62 -0.46 -6.29 4.71
CA ALA A 62 -0.57 -6.01 3.28
C ALA A 62 0.74 -6.35 2.55
N PHE A 63 1.89 -5.94 3.10
CA PHE A 63 3.20 -6.24 2.50
C PHE A 63 3.46 -7.75 2.36
N VAL A 64 3.18 -8.52 3.42
CA VAL A 64 3.34 -9.98 3.41
C VAL A 64 2.38 -10.63 2.42
N LEU A 65 1.13 -10.18 2.35
CA LEU A 65 0.14 -10.73 1.43
C LEU A 65 0.54 -10.49 -0.03
N TYR A 66 0.99 -9.28 -0.37
CA TYR A 66 1.53 -8.98 -1.69
C TYR A 66 2.75 -9.83 -2.07
N ARG A 67 3.64 -10.09 -1.11
CA ARG A 67 4.78 -10.99 -1.31
C ARG A 67 4.32 -12.42 -1.63
N ARG A 68 3.30 -12.91 -0.91
CA ARG A 68 2.71 -14.25 -1.14
C ARG A 68 2.04 -14.32 -2.51
N ASP A 69 1.24 -13.32 -2.87
CA ASP A 69 0.57 -13.26 -4.18
C ASP A 69 1.58 -13.25 -5.34
N LYS A 70 2.69 -12.51 -5.21
CA LYS A 70 3.76 -12.52 -6.21
C LYS A 70 4.41 -13.90 -6.38
N ARG A 71 4.64 -14.62 -5.28
CA ARG A 71 5.23 -15.97 -5.31
C ARG A 71 4.30 -16.96 -5.99
N GLN A 72 3.02 -16.95 -5.63
CA GLN A 72 1.99 -17.82 -6.21
C GLN A 72 1.79 -17.56 -7.71
N ALA A 73 1.87 -16.30 -8.15
CA ALA A 73 1.77 -15.95 -9.56
C ALA A 73 2.90 -16.52 -10.42
N GLY A 74 4.09 -16.77 -9.85
CA GLY A 74 5.23 -17.35 -10.55
C GLY A 74 5.27 -18.89 -10.52
N SER A 75 4.59 -19.52 -9.55
CA SER A 75 4.58 -20.97 -9.35
C SER A 75 3.27 -21.65 -9.79
N GLY A 76 2.36 -20.94 -10.46
CA GLY A 76 1.05 -21.46 -10.84
C GLY A 76 0.10 -21.71 -9.66
N GLY A 77 0.38 -21.14 -8.49
CA GLY A 77 -0.47 -21.27 -7.31
C GLY A 77 -1.76 -20.45 -7.39
N GLN A 78 -2.65 -20.65 -6.41
CA GLN A 78 -3.89 -19.89 -6.29
C GLN A 78 -3.59 -18.41 -6.10
N ARG A 79 -4.15 -17.54 -6.95
CA ARG A 79 -3.95 -16.09 -6.85
C ARG A 79 -4.80 -15.50 -5.73
N THR A 80 -4.29 -14.47 -5.06
CA THR A 80 -5.05 -13.74 -4.05
C THR A 80 -6.12 -12.89 -4.74
N PRO A 81 -7.40 -13.00 -4.34
CA PRO A 81 -8.46 -12.15 -4.87
C PRO A 81 -8.18 -10.66 -4.64
N GLU A 82 -8.48 -9.81 -5.63
CA GLU A 82 -8.14 -8.37 -5.56
C GLU A 82 -8.94 -7.63 -4.49
N ASN A 83 -10.17 -8.07 -4.21
CA ASN A 83 -10.98 -7.55 -3.11
C ASN A 83 -10.27 -7.70 -1.76
N VAL A 84 -9.59 -8.82 -1.49
CA VAL A 84 -8.87 -9.02 -0.22
C VAL A 84 -7.72 -8.03 -0.08
N LEU A 85 -7.00 -7.76 -1.18
CA LEU A 85 -5.93 -6.76 -1.20
C LEU A 85 -6.49 -5.35 -0.93
N HIS A 86 -7.56 -4.97 -1.63
CA HIS A 86 -8.22 -3.68 -1.43
C HIS A 86 -8.84 -3.52 -0.03
N THR A 87 -9.35 -4.59 0.57
CA THR A 87 -9.85 -4.55 1.96
C THR A 87 -8.72 -4.24 2.94
N LEU A 88 -7.55 -4.90 2.81
CA LEU A 88 -6.40 -4.57 3.67
C LEU A 88 -5.90 -3.14 3.46
N GLU A 89 -5.89 -2.68 2.20
CA GLU A 89 -5.53 -1.30 1.86
C GLU A 89 -6.50 -0.31 2.50
N LEU A 90 -7.80 -0.60 2.45
CA LEU A 90 -8.87 0.24 3.01
C LEU A 90 -8.82 0.30 4.53
N LEU A 91 -8.37 -0.77 5.20
CA LEU A 91 -8.20 -0.81 6.65
C LEU A 91 -6.91 -0.14 7.15
N GLY A 92 -6.18 0.58 6.27
CA GLY A 92 -4.95 1.30 6.62
C GLY A 92 -3.66 0.61 6.20
N GLY A 93 -3.73 -0.51 5.47
CA GLY A 93 -2.57 -1.23 4.95
C GLY A 93 -1.98 -0.68 3.65
N TRP A 94 -2.56 0.40 3.11
CA TRP A 94 -2.14 0.98 1.84
C TRP A 94 -0.66 1.42 1.79
N PRO A 95 0.02 1.87 2.88
CA PRO A 95 1.45 2.20 2.81
C PRO A 95 2.32 0.96 2.54
N GLY A 96 2.04 -0.13 3.26
CA GLY A 96 2.72 -1.40 3.08
C GLY A 96 2.41 -2.03 1.72
N ALA A 97 1.17 -1.89 1.24
CA ALA A 97 0.80 -2.30 -0.11
C ALA A 97 1.56 -1.50 -1.18
N LEU A 98 1.64 -0.18 -1.07
CA LEU A 98 2.37 0.68 -2.01
C LEU A 98 3.86 0.32 -2.05
N LEU A 99 4.47 0.12 -0.88
CA LEU A 99 5.86 -0.34 -0.78
C LEU A 99 6.03 -1.72 -1.45
N ALA A 100 5.12 -2.66 -1.19
CA ALA A 100 5.17 -4.00 -1.78
C ALA A 100 5.00 -3.97 -3.30
N GLN A 101 4.10 -3.14 -3.84
CA GLN A 101 3.93 -2.93 -5.27
C GLN A 101 5.23 -2.46 -5.93
N GLN A 102 5.96 -1.54 -5.29
CA GLN A 102 7.23 -1.03 -5.79
C GLN A 102 8.35 -2.08 -5.72
N VAL A 103 8.47 -2.79 -4.60
CA VAL A 103 9.50 -3.82 -4.36
C VAL A 103 9.31 -5.03 -5.27
N PHE A 104 8.09 -5.56 -5.36
CA PHE A 104 7.79 -6.77 -6.12
C PHE A 104 7.42 -6.48 -7.58
N ARG A 105 7.26 -5.20 -7.95
CA ARG A 105 6.76 -4.74 -9.26
C ARG A 105 5.51 -5.50 -9.68
N HIS A 106 4.61 -5.70 -8.72
CA HIS A 106 3.42 -6.52 -8.85
C HIS A 106 2.19 -5.61 -8.78
N LYS A 107 1.21 -5.86 -9.64
CA LYS A 107 -0.03 -5.05 -9.76
C LYS A 107 0.17 -3.55 -10.04
N THR A 108 1.36 -3.13 -10.49
CA THR A 108 1.67 -1.73 -10.84
C THR A 108 1.17 -1.30 -12.23
N ARG A 109 0.97 -2.25 -13.15
CA ARG A 109 0.53 -1.96 -14.54
C ARG A 109 -0.96 -2.19 -14.79
N LYS A 110 -1.68 -2.83 -13.85
CA LYS A 110 -3.10 -3.14 -14.02
C LYS A 110 -3.90 -1.90 -13.64
N VAL A 111 -4.40 -1.16 -14.64
CA VAL A 111 -5.10 0.12 -14.45
C VAL A 111 -6.28 -0.01 -13.49
N SER A 112 -7.14 -1.01 -13.70
CA SER A 112 -8.32 -1.21 -12.82
C SER A 112 -7.94 -1.39 -11.35
N PHE A 113 -6.83 -2.09 -11.07
CA PHE A 113 -6.32 -2.27 -9.72
C PHE A 113 -5.77 -0.97 -9.14
N GLN A 114 -5.00 -0.23 -9.95
CA GLN A 114 -4.41 1.03 -9.54
C GLN A 114 -5.47 2.11 -9.28
N VAL A 115 -6.55 2.16 -10.06
CA VAL A 115 -7.66 3.11 -9.84
C VAL A 115 -8.28 2.90 -8.46
N VAL A 116 -8.64 1.67 -8.10
CA VAL A 116 -9.22 1.36 -6.79
C VAL A 116 -8.21 1.64 -5.67
N PHE A 117 -6.96 1.24 -5.85
CA PHE A 117 -5.89 1.52 -4.90
C PHE A 117 -5.74 3.03 -4.62
N TRP A 118 -5.66 3.86 -5.66
CA TRP A 118 -5.50 5.31 -5.49
C TRP A 118 -6.74 5.97 -4.91
N LEU A 119 -7.95 5.47 -5.22
CA LEU A 119 -9.17 5.92 -4.55
C LEU A 119 -9.11 5.67 -3.05
N ILE A 120 -8.64 4.49 -2.62
CA ILE A 120 -8.45 4.17 -1.20
C ILE A 120 -7.45 5.13 -0.54
N VAL A 121 -6.31 5.40 -1.19
CA VAL A 121 -5.32 6.37 -0.69
C VAL A 121 -5.96 7.75 -0.55
N LEU A 122 -6.68 8.23 -1.55
CA LEU A 122 -7.36 9.53 -1.51
C LEU A 122 -8.37 9.62 -0.37
N VAL A 123 -9.16 8.57 -0.14
CA VAL A 123 -10.10 8.51 1.00
C VAL A 123 -9.37 8.65 2.33
N HIS A 124 -8.24 7.97 2.52
CA HIS A 124 -7.44 8.11 3.74
C HIS A 124 -6.86 9.52 3.88
N GLN A 125 -6.33 10.10 2.81
CA GLN A 125 -5.79 11.46 2.85
C GLN A 125 -6.89 12.48 3.17
N ALA A 126 -8.07 12.36 2.55
CA ALA A 126 -9.21 13.22 2.83
C ALA A 126 -9.66 13.12 4.30
N PHE A 127 -9.72 11.90 4.85
CA PHE A 127 -10.04 11.69 6.26
C PHE A 127 -9.05 12.42 7.19
N TRP A 128 -7.74 12.25 6.97
CA TRP A 128 -6.73 12.90 7.80
C TRP A 128 -6.69 14.42 7.63
N ILE A 129 -6.94 14.92 6.40
CA ILE A 129 -7.06 16.36 6.15
C ILE A 129 -8.26 16.94 6.90
N ASP A 130 -9.43 16.29 6.83
CA ASP A 130 -10.63 16.76 7.52
C ASP A 130 -10.45 16.78 9.04
N TRP A 131 -9.84 15.71 9.56
CA TRP A 131 -9.58 15.60 10.99
C TRP A 131 -8.62 16.67 11.51
N LEU A 132 -7.51 16.92 10.78
CA LEU A 132 -6.45 17.82 11.23
C LEU A 132 -6.75 19.30 10.98
N PHE A 133 -7.34 19.64 9.83
CA PHE A 133 -7.45 21.03 9.39
C PHE A 133 -8.87 21.58 9.40
N LEU A 134 -9.88 20.73 9.16
CA LEU A 134 -11.28 21.17 9.04
C LEU A 134 -12.07 20.95 10.34
N GLY A 135 -11.43 20.45 11.39
CA GLY A 135 -12.07 20.26 12.70
C GLY A 135 -13.21 19.25 12.67
N LYS A 136 -13.11 18.22 11.81
CA LYS A 136 -14.15 17.20 11.58
C LYS A 136 -15.41 17.71 10.86
N ARG A 137 -15.33 18.81 10.11
CA ARG A 137 -16.51 19.36 9.40
C ARG A 137 -17.12 18.38 8.41
N LEU A 138 -16.32 17.63 7.64
CA LEU A 138 -16.88 16.59 6.77
C LEU A 138 -17.48 15.45 7.60
N LEU A 139 -16.81 15.00 8.66
CA LEU A 139 -17.36 13.97 9.55
C LEU A 139 -18.65 14.40 10.25
N GLN A 140 -18.82 15.69 10.57
CA GLN A 140 -20.05 16.27 11.14
C GLN A 140 -21.15 16.46 10.09
N ALA A 141 -20.79 16.72 8.83
CA ALA A 141 -21.75 16.78 7.73
C ALA A 141 -22.33 15.40 7.35
N VAL A 142 -21.72 14.33 7.85
CA VAL A 142 -22.11 12.94 7.58
C VAL A 142 -22.69 12.32 8.86
N PRO A 143 -24.01 12.48 9.12
CA PRO A 143 -24.63 12.13 10.40
C PRO A 143 -24.51 10.65 10.78
N PHE A 144 -24.38 9.73 9.81
CA PHE A 144 -24.23 8.30 10.10
C PHE A 144 -22.91 7.93 10.80
N LEU A 145 -21.87 8.76 10.68
CA LEU A 145 -20.57 8.54 11.33
C LEU A 145 -20.53 9.07 12.77
N GLN A 146 -21.55 9.81 13.21
CA GLN A 146 -21.61 10.37 14.56
C GLN A 146 -21.94 9.31 15.63
N VAL A 147 -22.66 8.24 15.27
CA VAL A 147 -23.09 7.19 16.21
C VAL A 147 -21.93 6.31 16.68
N ALA A 148 -20.84 6.21 15.92
CA ALA A 148 -19.67 5.40 16.27
C ALA A 148 -18.65 6.13 17.18
N SER A 149 -18.95 7.37 17.59
CA SER A 149 -18.06 8.21 18.39
C SER A 149 -18.51 8.40 19.86
N LEU A 150 -19.55 7.67 20.28
CA LEU A 150 -20.06 7.63 21.66
C LEU A 150 -19.41 6.49 22.46
#